data_AF-A0A356WQ75-F1
#
_entry.id   AF-A0A356WQ75-F1
#
_cell.length_a   1.000
_cell.length_b   1.000
_cell.length_c   1.000
_cell.angle_alpha   90.00
_cell.angle_beta   90.00
_cell.angle_gamma   90.00
#
_symmetry.space_group_name_H-M   'P 1'
#
loop_
_entity.id
_entity.type
_entity.pdbx_description
1 polymer ?
#
loop_
_entity_poly.entity_id
_entity_poly.type
_entity_poly.pdbx_seq_one_letter_code
_entity_poly.pdbx_strand_id
1 'polypeptide(L)'
;MSPAGSYESLTAAIQGGADSIYFGIEGLNMRAKSSNNFTVEDLHKIAEICRENKIKSYLTVNTIIYDNDMELMRKVVNAAREANLSAIIAADVAVLMYARSIGVEVHLSTQLNITNTESLRFYAQFADVVVLARELNLDQVASIHKDIVEQQIKGPSGDLIRIEMFAHGALCMAVSGKCYLSLHEKNLSANRGACNQICRR
;
A
#
# COMPACT_ATOMS: atom_id res chain seq x y z
N MET A 1 10.43 7.06 -2.40
CA MET A 1 9.20 6.43 -2.92
C MET A 1 8.29 7.41 -3.66
N SER A 2 7.91 7.10 -4.91
CA SER A 2 6.98 7.90 -5.74
C SER A 2 5.79 7.07 -6.28
N PRO A 3 4.58 7.65 -6.44
CA PRO A 3 3.48 6.96 -7.13
C PRO A 3 3.76 6.82 -8.62
N ALA A 4 3.47 5.64 -9.19
CA ALA A 4 3.46 5.39 -10.63
C ALA A 4 2.10 4.81 -11.05
N GLY A 5 1.33 5.57 -11.82
CA GLY A 5 0.01 5.17 -12.33
C GLY A 5 -0.04 4.96 -13.84
N SER A 6 1.11 4.98 -14.52
CA SER A 6 1.31 4.75 -15.95
C SER A 6 2.82 4.61 -16.25
N TYR A 7 3.20 4.14 -17.44
CA TYR A 7 4.62 4.06 -17.84
C TYR A 7 5.30 5.44 -17.90
N GLU A 8 4.57 6.49 -18.25
CA GLU A 8 5.09 7.87 -18.25
C GLU A 8 5.44 8.31 -16.83
N SER A 9 4.54 8.07 -15.86
CA SER A 9 4.80 8.40 -14.45
C SER A 9 5.91 7.54 -13.83
N LEU A 10 6.03 6.27 -14.22
CA LEU A 10 7.15 5.40 -13.83
C LEU A 10 8.47 5.96 -14.35
N THR A 11 8.52 6.35 -15.63
CA THR A 11 9.70 6.94 -16.26
C THR A 11 10.10 8.25 -15.58
N ALA A 12 9.11 9.11 -15.29
CA ALA A 12 9.34 10.36 -14.56
C ALA A 12 9.86 10.11 -13.14
N ALA A 13 9.36 9.08 -12.43
CA ALA A 13 9.83 8.72 -11.10
C ALA A 13 11.30 8.27 -11.12
N ILE A 14 11.70 7.46 -12.12
CA ILE A 14 13.08 7.03 -12.32
C ILE A 14 13.98 8.24 -12.60
N GLN A 15 13.60 9.08 -13.55
CA GLN A 15 14.37 10.29 -13.91
C GLN A 15 14.47 11.29 -12.75
N GLY A 16 13.43 11.34 -11.90
CA GLY A 16 13.41 12.14 -10.68
C GLY A 16 14.25 11.58 -9.53
N GLY A 17 14.91 10.44 -9.71
CA GLY A 17 15.79 9.83 -8.71
C GLY A 17 15.04 9.10 -7.59
N ALA A 18 13.81 8.62 -7.84
CA ALA A 18 13.09 7.82 -6.86
C ALA A 18 13.81 6.49 -6.60
N ASP A 19 14.00 6.13 -5.34
CA ASP A 19 14.55 4.84 -4.89
C ASP A 19 13.55 3.68 -4.99
N SER A 20 12.27 4.02 -5.09
CA SER A 20 11.15 3.10 -5.04
C SER A 20 9.90 3.71 -5.68
N ILE A 21 9.06 2.86 -6.25
CA ILE A 21 7.76 3.23 -6.80
C ILE A 21 6.66 2.37 -6.19
N TYR A 22 5.47 2.96 -6.01
CA TYR A 22 4.27 2.20 -5.73
C TYR A 22 3.21 2.42 -6.80
N PHE A 23 2.50 1.36 -7.13
CA PHE A 23 1.52 1.35 -8.21
C PHE A 23 0.37 0.42 -7.89
N GLY A 24 -0.71 0.52 -8.64
CA GLY A 24 -1.86 -0.37 -8.51
C GLY A 24 -2.21 -0.95 -9.87
N ILE A 25 -2.87 -2.10 -9.84
CA ILE A 25 -3.52 -2.70 -11.00
C ILE A 25 -5.04 -2.66 -10.80
N GLU A 26 -5.79 -2.75 -11.89
CA GLU A 26 -7.25 -2.71 -11.83
C GLU A 26 -7.84 -3.73 -10.82
N GLY A 27 -8.90 -3.33 -10.13
CA GLY A 27 -9.72 -4.20 -9.28
C GLY A 27 -9.37 -4.23 -7.79
N LEU A 28 -8.08 -4.17 -7.40
CA LEU A 28 -7.68 -4.37 -5.99
C LEU A 28 -6.95 -3.20 -5.32
N ASN A 29 -6.93 -2.03 -5.97
CA ASN A 29 -6.31 -0.82 -5.40
C ASN A 29 -7.31 0.34 -5.27
N MET A 30 -7.10 1.18 -4.26
CA MET A 30 -8.01 2.31 -3.97
C MET A 30 -8.04 3.42 -5.04
N ARG A 31 -7.05 3.48 -5.92
CA ARG A 31 -6.88 4.53 -6.94
C ARG A 31 -7.24 4.07 -8.34
N ALA A 32 -7.91 2.93 -8.49
CA ALA A 32 -8.24 2.29 -9.77
C ALA A 32 -8.94 3.22 -10.79
N LYS A 33 -9.68 4.25 -10.36
CA LYS A 33 -10.29 5.23 -11.28
C LYS A 33 -9.41 6.40 -11.70
N SER A 34 -8.24 6.58 -11.08
CA SER A 34 -7.39 7.77 -11.23
C SER A 34 -6.04 7.51 -11.91
N SER A 35 -5.79 6.26 -12.32
CA SER A 35 -4.57 5.81 -13.01
C SER A 35 -4.94 5.21 -14.36
N ASN A 36 -4.05 5.36 -15.36
CA ASN A 36 -4.09 4.52 -16.56
C ASN A 36 -3.62 3.14 -16.11
N ASN A 37 -4.57 2.29 -15.71
CA ASN A 37 -4.27 1.12 -14.89
C ASN A 37 -3.35 0.16 -15.63
N PHE A 38 -2.22 -0.14 -14.97
CA PHE A 38 -1.46 -1.34 -15.26
C PHE A 38 -2.35 -2.58 -15.06
N THR A 39 -2.07 -3.62 -15.82
CA THR A 39 -2.73 -4.92 -15.68
C THR A 39 -1.82 -5.93 -14.99
N VAL A 40 -2.32 -7.15 -14.78
CA VAL A 40 -1.52 -8.24 -14.23
C VAL A 40 -0.36 -8.60 -15.17
N GLU A 41 -0.58 -8.48 -16.48
CA GLU A 41 0.40 -8.77 -17.53
C GLU A 41 1.55 -7.76 -17.55
N ASP A 42 1.31 -6.52 -17.11
CA ASP A 42 2.35 -5.48 -17.01
C ASP A 42 3.36 -5.73 -15.88
N LEU A 43 3.02 -6.56 -14.87
CA LEU A 43 3.83 -6.70 -13.65
C LEU A 43 5.27 -7.12 -13.95
N HIS A 44 5.47 -8.06 -14.88
CA HIS A 44 6.80 -8.53 -15.25
C HIS A 44 7.65 -7.41 -15.85
N LYS A 45 7.06 -6.62 -16.76
CA LYS A 45 7.74 -5.50 -17.42
C LYS A 45 8.04 -4.37 -16.45
N ILE A 46 7.11 -4.03 -15.56
CA ILE A 46 7.35 -3.04 -14.51
C ILE A 46 8.48 -3.50 -13.60
N ALA A 47 8.47 -4.76 -13.18
CA ALA A 47 9.50 -5.32 -12.32
C ALA A 47 10.88 -5.32 -13.00
N GLU A 48 10.94 -5.64 -14.29
CA GLU A 48 12.16 -5.58 -15.10
C GLU A 48 12.72 -4.16 -15.17
N ILE A 49 11.91 -3.18 -15.58
CA ILE A 49 12.30 -1.76 -15.62
C ILE A 49 12.82 -1.31 -14.25
N CYS A 50 12.12 -1.70 -13.18
CA CYS A 50 12.54 -1.35 -11.83
C CYS A 50 13.90 -1.96 -11.45
N ARG A 51 14.13 -3.24 -11.77
CA ARG A 51 15.41 -3.92 -11.51
C ARG A 51 16.57 -3.31 -12.31
N GLU A 52 16.36 -3.02 -13.59
CA GLU A 52 17.37 -2.40 -14.45
C GLU A 52 17.82 -1.03 -13.92
N ASN A 53 16.87 -0.29 -13.34
CA ASN A 53 17.12 1.03 -12.75
C ASN A 53 17.43 0.98 -11.25
N LYS A 54 17.54 -0.21 -10.65
CA LYS A 54 17.82 -0.44 -9.22
C LYS A 54 16.83 0.24 -8.27
N ILE A 55 15.56 0.32 -8.67
CA ILE A 55 14.48 0.86 -7.85
C ILE A 55 13.57 -0.26 -7.35
N LYS A 56 12.97 -0.08 -6.18
CA LYS A 56 12.04 -1.05 -5.59
C LYS A 56 10.63 -0.88 -6.16
N SER A 57 9.91 -1.98 -6.37
CA SER A 57 8.57 -2.00 -6.94
C SER A 57 7.53 -2.50 -5.92
N TYR A 58 6.55 -1.65 -5.62
CA TYR A 58 5.52 -1.95 -4.63
C TYR A 58 4.11 -1.98 -5.22
N LEU A 59 3.45 -3.13 -5.18
CA LEU A 59 2.08 -3.28 -5.67
C LEU A 59 1.07 -3.00 -4.55
N THR A 60 0.11 -2.12 -4.81
CA THR A 60 -0.99 -1.84 -3.89
C THR A 60 -2.10 -2.87 -4.02
N VAL A 61 -2.40 -3.56 -2.92
CA VAL A 61 -3.53 -4.50 -2.75
C VAL A 61 -4.28 -4.10 -1.47
N ASN A 62 -4.78 -2.86 -1.49
CA ASN A 62 -5.23 -2.14 -0.30
C ASN A 62 -6.71 -1.77 -0.38
N THR A 63 -7.54 -2.67 -0.90
CA THR A 63 -9.01 -2.53 -0.89
C THR A 63 -9.62 -3.52 0.10
N ILE A 64 -10.90 -3.33 0.44
CA ILE A 64 -11.66 -4.33 1.19
C ILE A 64 -11.85 -5.57 0.30
N ILE A 65 -11.50 -6.75 0.81
CA ILE A 65 -11.65 -8.03 0.13
C ILE A 65 -12.88 -8.75 0.67
N TYR A 66 -13.76 -9.21 -0.22
CA TYR A 66 -14.88 -10.10 0.10
C TYR A 66 -14.58 -11.51 -0.42
N ASP A 67 -15.39 -12.50 -0.03
CA ASP A 67 -15.18 -13.89 -0.44
C ASP A 67 -15.11 -14.07 -1.97
N ASN A 68 -15.90 -13.32 -2.73
CA ASN A 68 -15.88 -13.34 -4.19
C ASN A 68 -14.62 -12.68 -4.80
N ASP A 69 -13.89 -11.88 -4.03
CA ASP A 69 -12.62 -11.27 -4.44
C ASP A 69 -11.42 -12.19 -4.14
N MET A 70 -11.60 -13.28 -3.38
CA MET A 70 -10.50 -14.12 -2.90
C MET A 70 -9.70 -14.78 -4.03
N GLU A 71 -10.36 -15.23 -5.10
CA GLU A 71 -9.68 -15.83 -6.25
C GLU A 71 -8.83 -14.78 -6.99
N LEU A 72 -9.41 -13.60 -7.24
CA LEU A 72 -8.69 -12.48 -7.86
C LEU A 72 -7.51 -12.02 -6.99
N MET A 73 -7.72 -11.88 -5.68
CA MET A 73 -6.67 -11.54 -4.73
C MET A 73 -5.50 -12.52 -4.82
N ARG A 74 -5.77 -13.83 -4.81
CA ARG A 74 -4.72 -14.85 -4.93
C ARG A 74 -4.00 -14.77 -6.26
N LYS A 75 -4.73 -14.59 -7.38
CA LYS A 75 -4.13 -14.40 -8.71
C LYS A 75 -3.17 -13.22 -8.73
N VAL A 76 -3.57 -12.08 -8.15
CA VAL A 76 -2.76 -10.85 -8.13
C VAL A 76 -1.51 -11.02 -7.26
N VAL A 77 -1.65 -11.61 -6.07
CA VAL A 77 -0.51 -11.82 -5.16
C VAL A 77 0.47 -12.86 -5.75
N ASN A 78 -0.02 -13.90 -6.43
CA ASN A 78 0.84 -14.86 -7.14
C ASN A 78 1.58 -14.20 -8.30
N ALA A 79 0.91 -13.38 -9.10
CA ALA A 79 1.55 -12.66 -10.19
C ALA A 79 2.61 -11.66 -9.69
N ALA A 80 2.37 -10.99 -8.56
CA ALA A 80 3.36 -10.14 -7.90
C ALA A 80 4.62 -10.93 -7.49
N ARG A 81 4.42 -12.14 -6.96
CA ARG A 81 5.51 -13.07 -6.62
C ARG A 81 6.28 -13.51 -7.86
N GLU A 82 5.58 -13.97 -8.90
CA GLU A 82 6.16 -14.45 -10.16
C GLU A 82 6.97 -13.36 -10.88
N ALA A 83 6.50 -12.12 -10.84
CA ALA A 83 7.22 -10.96 -11.38
C ALA A 83 8.44 -10.54 -10.54
N ASN A 84 8.62 -11.11 -9.33
CA ASN A 84 9.59 -10.69 -8.33
C ASN A 84 9.47 -9.20 -7.98
N LEU A 85 8.25 -8.75 -7.67
CA LEU A 85 8.05 -7.42 -7.09
C LEU A 85 8.67 -7.34 -5.69
N SER A 86 9.11 -6.14 -5.30
CA SER A 86 9.80 -5.96 -4.03
C SER A 86 8.89 -6.15 -2.82
N ALA A 87 7.64 -5.68 -2.89
CA ALA A 87 6.64 -5.89 -1.83
C ALA A 87 5.23 -5.62 -2.34
N ILE A 88 4.23 -6.00 -1.53
CA ILE A 88 2.85 -5.48 -1.66
C ILE A 88 2.50 -4.55 -0.51
N ILE A 89 1.70 -3.52 -0.78
CA ILE A 89 1.12 -2.62 0.22
C ILE A 89 -0.32 -3.05 0.45
N ALA A 90 -0.62 -3.60 1.63
CA ALA A 90 -1.90 -4.26 1.90
C ALA A 90 -2.53 -3.82 3.24
N ALA A 91 -3.84 -4.00 3.34
CA ALA A 91 -4.62 -3.65 4.54
C ALA A 91 -5.53 -4.78 5.00
N ASP A 92 -6.09 -5.54 4.07
CA ASP A 92 -6.97 -6.66 4.42
C ASP A 92 -6.15 -7.81 5.02
N VAL A 93 -6.59 -8.34 6.16
CA VAL A 93 -5.87 -9.39 6.90
C VAL A 93 -5.72 -10.66 6.07
N ALA A 94 -6.68 -11.01 5.21
CA ALA A 94 -6.57 -12.16 4.33
C ALA A 94 -5.43 -11.98 3.32
N VAL A 95 -5.21 -10.76 2.82
CA VAL A 95 -4.08 -10.43 1.94
C VAL A 95 -2.77 -10.52 2.69
N LEU A 96 -2.69 -9.93 3.90
CA LEU A 96 -1.48 -9.96 4.75
C LEU A 96 -1.05 -11.42 5.02
N MET A 97 -2.00 -12.26 5.43
CA MET A 97 -1.75 -13.67 5.72
C MET A 97 -1.34 -14.45 4.48
N TYR A 98 -2.05 -14.29 3.36
CA TYR A 98 -1.78 -15.06 2.15
C TYR A 98 -0.43 -14.70 1.52
N ALA A 99 -0.14 -13.40 1.37
CA ALA A 99 1.15 -12.94 0.82
C ALA A 99 2.33 -13.48 1.64
N ARG A 100 2.25 -13.39 2.97
CA ARG A 100 3.27 -13.96 3.85
C ARG A 100 3.39 -15.48 3.71
N SER A 101 2.26 -16.20 3.59
CA SER A 101 2.26 -17.67 3.45
C SER A 101 2.99 -18.16 2.21
N ILE A 102 3.09 -17.32 1.16
CA ILE A 102 3.80 -17.63 -0.08
C ILE A 102 5.14 -16.90 -0.23
N GLY A 103 5.60 -16.20 0.82
CA GLY A 103 6.89 -15.53 0.86
C GLY A 103 6.97 -14.18 0.14
N VAL A 104 5.84 -13.48 -0.05
CA VAL A 104 5.80 -12.11 -0.58
C VAL A 104 5.97 -11.11 0.56
N GLU A 105 6.90 -10.16 0.43
CA GLU A 105 7.09 -9.08 1.41
C GLU A 105 5.86 -8.16 1.45
N VAL A 106 5.47 -7.75 2.65
CA VAL A 106 4.28 -6.94 2.90
C VAL A 106 4.66 -5.65 3.61
N HIS A 107 4.11 -4.54 3.13
CA HIS A 107 4.08 -3.25 3.80
C HIS A 107 2.65 -2.98 4.28
N LEU A 108 2.51 -2.54 5.53
CA LEU A 108 1.20 -2.20 6.10
C LEU A 108 0.70 -0.89 5.49
N SER A 109 -0.46 -0.94 4.84
CA SER A 109 -1.07 0.24 4.24
C SER A 109 -1.64 1.19 5.28
N THR A 110 -1.60 2.49 4.99
CA THR A 110 -2.27 3.53 5.80
C THR A 110 -3.76 3.20 6.04
N GLN A 111 -4.40 2.46 5.14
CA GLN A 111 -5.77 1.92 5.29
C GLN A 111 -6.02 1.14 6.59
N LEU A 112 -4.98 0.65 7.27
CA LEU A 112 -5.12 0.01 8.58
C LEU A 112 -5.45 1.00 9.71
N ASN A 113 -5.24 2.30 9.51
CA ASN A 113 -5.46 3.36 10.50
C ASN A 113 -4.67 3.12 11.80
N ILE A 114 -3.39 2.76 11.67
CA ILE A 114 -2.50 2.55 12.84
C ILE A 114 -2.10 3.92 13.40
N THR A 115 -2.65 4.24 14.57
CA THR A 115 -2.49 5.53 15.27
C THR A 115 -1.77 5.42 16.62
N ASN A 116 -1.36 4.21 17.03
CA ASN A 116 -0.74 3.95 18.31
C ASN A 116 0.15 2.69 18.26
N THR A 117 1.05 2.59 19.24
CA THR A 117 2.04 1.52 19.39
C THR A 117 1.42 0.14 19.55
N GLU A 118 0.30 0.00 20.27
CA GLU A 118 -0.32 -1.32 20.48
C GLU A 118 -0.94 -1.88 19.20
N SER A 119 -1.57 -1.02 18.41
CA SER A 119 -2.07 -1.38 17.08
C SER A 119 -0.91 -1.76 16.17
N LEU A 120 0.18 -1.01 16.21
CA LEU A 120 1.40 -1.34 15.47
C LEU A 120 1.94 -2.72 15.87
N ARG A 121 2.05 -3.00 17.17
CA ARG A 121 2.54 -4.28 17.69
C ARG A 121 1.70 -5.45 17.20
N PHE A 122 0.38 -5.30 17.19
CA PHE A 122 -0.51 -6.31 16.64
C PHE A 122 -0.19 -6.61 15.16
N TYR A 123 0.00 -5.58 14.34
CA TYR A 123 0.28 -5.77 12.91
C TYR A 123 1.73 -6.09 12.58
N ALA A 124 2.68 -5.81 13.47
CA ALA A 124 4.12 -6.05 13.26
C ALA A 124 4.42 -7.52 12.91
N GLN A 125 3.61 -8.47 13.36
CA GLN A 125 3.78 -9.87 12.99
C GLN A 125 3.61 -10.17 11.49
N PHE A 126 3.06 -9.25 10.70
CA PHE A 126 2.77 -9.46 9.27
C PHE A 126 3.75 -8.78 8.32
N ALA A 127 4.51 -7.79 8.77
CA ALA A 127 5.24 -6.87 7.89
C ALA A 127 6.40 -6.18 8.61
N ASP A 128 7.43 -5.79 7.87
CA ASP A 128 8.61 -5.06 8.39
C ASP A 128 8.51 -3.54 8.18
N VAL A 129 7.49 -3.08 7.45
CA VAL A 129 7.26 -1.67 7.13
C VAL A 129 5.82 -1.29 7.43
N VAL A 130 5.63 -0.15 8.08
CA VAL A 130 4.32 0.44 8.34
C VAL A 130 4.18 1.81 7.71
N VAL A 131 3.13 2.01 6.91
CA VAL A 131 2.67 3.34 6.52
C VAL A 131 1.65 3.81 7.57
N LEU A 132 2.05 4.72 8.46
CA LEU A 132 1.21 5.16 9.56
C LEU A 132 -0.03 5.95 9.10
N ALA A 133 -0.99 6.10 10.02
CA ALA A 133 -2.18 6.92 9.80
C ALA A 133 -1.80 8.38 9.49
N ARG A 134 -2.53 9.00 8.55
CA ARG A 134 -2.23 10.36 8.07
C ARG A 134 -2.66 11.46 9.03
N GLU A 135 -3.44 11.09 10.05
CA GLU A 135 -3.96 11.98 11.08
C GLU A 135 -2.94 12.23 12.19
N LEU A 136 -1.88 11.43 12.26
CA LEU A 136 -0.82 11.60 13.25
C LEU A 136 0.03 12.84 12.94
N ASN A 137 0.36 13.60 13.97
CA ASN A 137 1.39 14.64 13.89
C ASN A 137 2.80 14.05 14.13
N LEU A 138 3.84 14.85 13.89
CA LEU A 138 5.23 14.39 14.02
C LEU A 138 5.60 13.96 15.44
N ASP A 139 5.06 14.61 16.49
CA ASP A 139 5.34 14.23 17.88
C ASP A 139 4.76 12.85 18.20
N GLN A 140 3.55 12.55 17.72
CA GLN A 140 2.92 11.25 17.85
C GLN A 140 3.70 10.17 17.11
N VAL A 141 4.18 10.47 15.89
CA VAL A 141 5.03 9.54 15.13
C VAL A 141 6.37 9.31 15.85
N ALA A 142 6.99 10.36 16.38
CA ALA A 142 8.23 10.26 17.13
C ALA A 142 8.05 9.40 18.39
N SER A 143 6.91 9.51 19.08
CA SER A 143 6.57 8.65 20.21
C SER A 143 6.44 7.19 19.80
N ILE A 144 5.73 6.88 18.70
CA ILE A 144 5.60 5.51 18.19
C ILE A 144 6.98 4.96 17.80
N HIS A 145 7.82 5.75 17.14
CA HIS A 145 9.18 5.34 16.78
C HIS A 145 10.02 5.02 18.02
N LYS A 146 9.95 5.87 19.05
CA LYS A 146 10.62 5.63 20.32
C LYS A 146 10.20 4.29 20.93
N ASP A 147 8.90 4.02 20.95
CA ASP A 147 8.38 2.75 21.45
C ASP A 147 8.85 1.54 20.61
N ILE A 148 8.94 1.66 19.28
CA ILE A 148 9.50 0.61 18.42
C ILE A 148 10.91 0.23 18.88
N VAL A 149 11.75 1.23 19.15
CA VAL A 149 13.14 1.02 19.59
C VAL A 149 13.20 0.47 21.01
N GLU A 150 12.54 1.11 21.97
CA GLU A 150 12.63 0.74 23.39
C GLU A 150 12.02 -0.63 23.67
N GLN A 151 10.93 -0.96 23.00
CA GLN A 151 10.18 -2.20 23.21
C GLN A 151 10.54 -3.29 22.20
N GLN A 152 11.54 -3.04 21.34
CA GLN A 152 12.03 -3.97 20.33
C GLN A 152 10.91 -4.53 19.45
N ILE A 153 10.05 -3.66 18.93
CA ILE A 153 8.95 -4.05 18.03
C ILE A 153 9.55 -4.41 16.68
N LYS A 154 9.52 -5.70 16.36
CA LYS A 154 10.17 -6.28 15.19
C LYS A 154 9.16 -6.88 14.24
N GLY A 155 9.48 -6.81 12.95
CA GLY A 155 8.72 -7.48 11.91
C GLY A 155 9.19 -8.93 11.68
N PRO A 156 8.64 -9.60 10.65
CA PRO A 156 9.02 -10.96 10.28
C PRO A 156 10.51 -11.14 9.93
N SER A 157 11.23 -10.09 9.51
CA SER A 157 12.66 -10.19 9.24
C SER A 157 13.51 -10.33 10.52
N GLY A 158 12.94 -10.01 11.68
CA GLY A 158 13.67 -9.91 12.95
C GLY A 158 14.33 -8.53 13.18
N ASP A 159 14.20 -7.62 12.23
CA ASP A 159 14.61 -6.22 12.35
C ASP A 159 13.49 -5.36 12.94
N LEU A 160 13.86 -4.18 13.44
CA LEU A 160 12.89 -3.21 13.93
C LEU A 160 11.96 -2.77 12.80
N ILE A 161 10.68 -2.61 13.14
CA ILE A 161 9.69 -2.07 12.19
C ILE A 161 10.13 -0.70 11.69
N ARG A 162 10.07 -0.52 10.36
CA ARG A 162 10.35 0.76 9.71
C ARG A 162 9.06 1.55 9.49
N ILE A 163 9.09 2.84 9.75
CA ILE A 163 7.97 3.74 9.50
C ILE A 163 8.15 4.42 8.14
N GLU A 164 7.10 4.40 7.33
CA GLU A 164 6.93 5.24 6.14
C GLU A 164 5.77 6.23 6.35
N MET A 165 5.88 7.40 5.71
CA MET A 165 4.89 8.47 5.81
C MET A 165 4.66 9.16 4.47
N PHE A 166 3.44 9.66 4.27
CA PHE A 166 3.13 10.53 3.14
C PHE A 166 3.62 11.95 3.40
N ALA A 167 4.56 12.43 2.59
CA ALA A 167 5.04 13.81 2.66
C ALA A 167 4.13 14.79 1.87
N HIS A 168 3.53 14.35 0.77
CA HIS A 168 2.64 15.17 -0.04
C HIS A 168 1.48 14.34 -0.60
N GLY A 169 0.40 15.03 -0.98
CA GLY A 169 -0.67 14.43 -1.76
C GLY A 169 -2.03 14.96 -1.40
N ALA A 170 -3.02 14.14 -1.72
CA ALA A 170 -4.42 14.44 -1.52
C ALA A 170 -4.83 14.40 -0.03
N LEU A 171 -5.02 15.56 0.61
CA LEU A 171 -5.79 15.66 1.85
C LEU A 171 -7.23 15.21 1.56
N CYS A 172 -7.67 14.17 2.26
CA CYS A 172 -9.01 13.60 2.12
C CYS A 172 -9.78 13.93 3.40
N MET A 173 -11.10 14.11 3.31
CA MET A 173 -11.97 14.16 4.50
C MET A 173 -12.11 12.79 5.21
N ALA A 174 -11.39 11.78 4.76
CA ALA A 174 -11.48 10.41 5.22
C ALA A 174 -10.34 10.06 6.18
N VAL A 175 -10.65 9.29 7.23
CA VAL A 175 -9.68 8.75 8.18
C VAL A 175 -8.85 7.68 7.50
N SER A 176 -7.58 7.98 7.22
CA SER A 176 -6.62 7.08 6.58
C SER A 176 -7.15 6.40 5.31
N GLY A 177 -7.93 7.16 4.52
CA GLY A 177 -8.53 6.70 3.27
C GLY A 177 -9.86 5.97 3.42
N LYS A 178 -10.30 5.61 4.65
CA LYS A 178 -11.61 4.99 4.90
C LYS A 178 -12.73 6.00 4.67
N CYS A 179 -13.30 5.97 3.46
CA CYS A 179 -14.26 6.97 3.00
C CYS A 179 -15.58 6.33 2.59
N TYR A 180 -16.69 6.85 3.11
CA TYR A 180 -18.04 6.41 2.77
C TYR A 180 -18.83 7.46 1.96
N LEU A 181 -18.28 8.66 1.76
CA LEU A 181 -18.97 9.75 1.07
C LEU A 181 -19.36 9.38 -0.37
N SER A 182 -18.42 8.82 -1.14
CA SER A 182 -18.69 8.39 -2.52
C SER A 182 -19.71 7.24 -2.59
N LEU A 183 -19.76 6.40 -1.55
CA LEU A 183 -20.76 5.33 -1.45
C LEU A 183 -22.13 5.92 -1.17
N HIS A 184 -22.23 6.85 -0.22
CA HIS A 184 -23.48 7.52 0.14
C HIS A 184 -24.07 8.31 -1.05
N GLU A 185 -23.26 9.12 -1.72
CA GLU A 185 -23.72 10.06 -2.74
C GLU A 185 -23.96 9.43 -4.11
N LYS A 186 -23.21 8.37 -4.46
CA LYS A 186 -23.16 7.83 -5.83
C LYS A 186 -23.19 6.31 -5.90
N ASN A 187 -23.35 5.62 -4.77
CA ASN A 187 -23.24 4.16 -4.68
C ASN A 187 -21.90 3.61 -5.20
N LEU A 188 -20.81 4.36 -4.99
CA LEU A 188 -19.46 4.01 -5.43
C LEU A 188 -18.51 3.93 -4.23
N SER A 189 -18.10 2.71 -3.86
CA SER A 189 -17.22 2.51 -2.69
C SER A 189 -15.78 2.95 -2.95
N ALA A 190 -15.33 3.99 -2.25
CA ALA A 190 -13.94 4.45 -2.27
C ALA A 190 -12.97 3.40 -1.70
N ASN A 191 -13.43 2.59 -0.75
CA ASN A 191 -12.67 1.47 -0.17
C ASN A 191 -12.53 0.26 -1.11
N ARG A 192 -13.17 0.32 -2.29
CA ARG A 192 -13.05 -0.66 -3.39
C ARG A 192 -12.58 -0.01 -4.69
N GLY A 193 -11.81 1.06 -4.61
CA GLY A 193 -11.21 1.70 -5.80
C GLY A 193 -12.13 2.59 -6.62
N ALA A 194 -13.41 2.75 -6.24
CA ALA A 194 -14.41 3.46 -7.04
C ALA A 194 -14.59 4.95 -6.64
N CYS A 195 -13.66 5.54 -5.88
CA CYS A 195 -13.78 6.90 -5.37
C CYS A 195 -13.99 7.93 -6.49
N ASN A 196 -15.07 8.71 -6.42
CA ASN A 196 -15.39 9.77 -7.38
C ASN A 196 -14.93 11.17 -6.93
N GLN A 197 -14.13 11.25 -5.86
CA GLN A 197 -13.50 12.48 -5.36
C GLN A 197 -14.48 13.65 -5.12
N ILE A 198 -15.68 13.36 -4.63
CA ILE A 198 -16.76 14.36 -4.43
C ILE A 198 -16.34 15.48 -3.47
N CYS A 199 -15.51 15.17 -2.48
CA CYS A 199 -14.97 16.14 -1.51
C CYS A 199 -13.97 17.15 -2.09
N ARG A 200 -13.69 17.10 -3.40
CA ARG A 200 -12.74 17.99 -4.10
C ARG A 200 -13.41 18.86 -5.16
N ARG A 201 -14.75 18.85 -5.18
CA ARG A 201 -15.56 19.63 -6.11
C ARG A 201 -16.08 20.88 -5.43
#